data_AF-A0A251YS54-F1
#
_entry.id   AF-A0A251YS54-F1
#
_cell.length_a   1.000
_cell.length_b   1.000
_cell.length_c   1.000
_cell.angle_alpha   90.00
_cell.angle_beta   90.00
_cell.angle_gamma   90.00
#
_symmetry.space_group_name_H-M   'P 1'
#
loop_
_entity.id
_entity.type
_entity.pdbx_description
1 polymer ?
#
loop_
_entity_poly.entity_id
_entity_poly.type
_entity_poly.pdbx_seq_one_letter_code
_entity_poly.pdbx_strand_id
1 'polypeptide(L)' 'MPRPALRRAQVIAKEYCATHSIPYTETTLLASYGIVIAYLNRVGLSAGGDPFDCPASAAFGR' A
#
# COMPACT_ATOMS: atom_id res chain seq x y z
N MET A 1 7.58 9.09 -10.26
CA MET A 1 6.33 9.37 -11.01
C MET A 1 5.98 10.85 -10.85
N PRO A 2 5.90 11.64 -11.94
CA PRO A 2 5.52 13.05 -11.84
C PRO A 2 4.02 13.12 -11.53
N ARG A 3 3.67 13.37 -10.26
CA ARG A 3 2.27 13.53 -9.83
C ARG A 3 2.09 14.87 -9.10
N PRO A 4 2.37 16.03 -9.74
CA PRO A 4 2.27 17.33 -9.08
C PRO A 4 0.86 17.62 -8.57
N ALA A 5 -0.17 17.13 -9.27
CA ALA A 5 -1.55 17.26 -8.86
C ALA A 5 -1.94 16.33 -7.69
N LEU A 6 -1.17 15.27 -7.39
CA LEU A 6 -1.58 14.30 -6.37
C LEU A 6 -1.62 14.86 -4.98
N ARG A 7 -0.67 15.75 -4.66
CA ARG A 7 -0.66 16.39 -3.34
C ARG A 7 -1.92 17.23 -3.12
N ARG A 8 -2.50 17.79 -4.18
CA ARG A 8 -3.78 18.51 -4.12
C ARG A 8 -4.95 17.53 -4.01
N ALA A 9 -4.96 16.47 -4.82
CA ALA A 9 -5.99 15.43 -4.76
C ALA A 9 -6.06 14.71 -3.41
N GLN A 10 -4.91 14.53 -2.74
CA GLN A 10 -4.83 13.93 -1.41
C GLN A 10 -5.68 14.67 -0.37
N VAL A 11 -5.74 16.00 -0.44
CA VAL A 11 -6.55 16.81 0.49
C VAL A 11 -8.02 16.47 0.35
N ILE A 12 -8.52 16.42 -0.90
CA ILE A 12 -9.91 16.08 -1.22
C ILE A 12 -10.24 14.65 -0.74
N ALA A 13 -9.33 13.70 -0.99
CA ALA A 13 -9.52 12.31 -0.57
C ALA A 13 -9.59 12.16 0.96
N LYS A 14 -8.73 12.87 1.70
CA LYS A 14 -8.74 12.87 3.17
C LYS A 14 -10.06 13.38 3.74
N GLU A 15 -10.55 14.50 3.22
CA GLU A 15 -11.81 15.11 3.67
C GLU A 15 -13.01 14.19 3.41
N TYR A 16 -13.06 13.57 2.24
CA TYR A 16 -14.07 12.57 1.91
C TYR A 16 -14.03 11.38 2.88
N CYS A 17 -12.84 10.81 3.10
CA CYS A 17 -12.69 9.69 4.02
C CYS A 17 -13.12 10.05 5.44
N ALA A 18 -12.78 11.25 5.93
CA ALA A 18 -13.21 11.73 7.25
C ALA A 18 -14.73 11.87 7.33
N THR A 19 -15.37 12.44 6.31
CA THR A 19 -16.83 12.63 6.24
C THR A 19 -17.58 11.30 6.28
N HIS A 20 -17.05 10.28 5.60
CA HIS A 20 -17.70 8.98 5.45
C HIS A 20 -17.23 7.94 6.47
N SER A 21 -16.43 8.33 7.47
CA SER A 21 -15.84 7.39 8.45
C SER A 21 -15.05 6.25 7.80
N ILE A 22 -14.40 6.54 6.67
CA ILE A 22 -13.53 5.60 5.95
C ILE A 22 -12.11 5.72 6.51
N PRO A 23 -11.48 4.63 6.98
CA PRO A 23 -10.09 4.65 7.40
C PRO A 23 -9.17 5.11 6.26
N TYR A 24 -8.36 6.13 6.52
CA TYR A 24 -7.40 6.66 5.57
C TYR A 24 -5.98 6.41 6.06
N THR A 25 -5.24 5.53 5.38
CA THR A 25 -3.88 5.13 5.74
C THR A 25 -2.84 5.76 4.81
N GLU A 26 -1.81 6.36 5.39
CA GLU A 26 -0.67 6.92 4.66
C GLU A 26 0.64 6.27 5.08
N THR A 27 1.58 6.19 4.15
CA THR A 27 2.95 5.76 4.42
C THR A 27 3.93 6.55 3.56
N THR A 28 5.19 6.55 3.94
CA THR A 28 6.27 7.10 3.12
C THR A 28 6.87 6.01 2.24
N LEU A 29 7.56 6.39 1.17
CA LEU A 29 8.27 5.43 0.33
C LEU A 29 9.30 4.61 1.14
N LEU A 30 10.04 5.27 2.04
CA LEU A 30 11.04 4.61 2.88
C LEU A 30 10.41 3.64 3.88
N ALA A 31 9.32 4.02 4.54
CA ALA A 31 8.60 3.14 5.46
C ALA A 31 8.03 1.91 4.73
N SER A 32 7.41 2.12 3.57
CA SER A 32 6.91 1.03 2.72
C SER A 32 8.02 0.05 2.33
N TYR A 33 9.16 0.56 1.85
CA TYR A 33 10.32 -0.28 1.52
C TYR A 33 10.88 -1.03 2.73
N GLY A 34 10.96 -0.36 3.88
CA GLY A 34 11.42 -0.96 5.13
C GLY A 34 10.56 -2.15 5.56
N ILE A 35 9.24 -2.06 5.39
CA ILE A 35 8.31 -3.16 5.68
C ILE A 35 8.61 -4.38 4.80
N VAL A 36 8.80 -4.17 3.49
CA VAL A 36 9.14 -5.25 2.55
C VAL A 36 10.46 -5.91 2.93
N ILE A 37 11.52 -5.13 3.18
CA ILE A 37 12.83 -5.65 3.56
C ILE A 37 12.76 -6.43 4.88
N ALA A 38 12.06 -5.88 5.89
CA ALA A 38 11.89 -6.55 7.18
C ALA A 38 11.15 -7.88 7.03
N TYR A 39 10.15 -7.95 6.16
CA TYR A 39 9.45 -9.20 5.85
C TYR A 39 10.38 -10.21 5.17
N LEU A 40 11.07 -9.81 4.11
CA LEU A 40 12.00 -10.69 3.38
C LEU A 40 13.12 -11.23 4.29
N ASN A 41 13.62 -10.41 5.21
CA ASN A 41 14.62 -10.85 6.21
C ASN A 41 14.06 -11.84 7.24
N ARG A 42 12.75 -11.78 7.53
CA ARG A 42 12.10 -12.69 8.47
C ARG A 42 11.80 -14.05 7.85
N VAL A 43 11.22 -14.08 6.65
CA VAL A 43 10.77 -15.33 6.01
C VAL A 43 11.82 -15.92 5.08
N GLY A 44 12.78 -15.13 4.62
CA GLY A 44 13.74 -15.50 3.58
C GLY A 44 13.18 -15.27 2.17
N LEU A 45 14.05 -14.95 1.22
CA LEU A 45 13.68 -14.64 -0.18
C LEU A 45 12.93 -15.78 -0.89
N SER A 46 13.00 -17.00 -0.35
CA SER A 46 12.39 -18.21 -0.91
C SER A 46 10.97 -18.49 -0.40
N ALA A 47 10.49 -17.76 0.61
CA ALA A 47 9.37 -18.21 1.45
C ALA A 47 7.95 -17.83 0.98
N GLY A 48 7.79 -17.24 -0.20
CA GLY A 48 6.49 -17.27 -0.87
C GLY A 48 6.05 -15.94 -1.48
N GLY A 49 5.91 -15.98 -2.81
CA GLY A 49 5.13 -15.03 -3.60
C GLY A 49 5.74 -13.64 -3.78
N ASP A 50 5.26 -12.93 -4.80
CA ASP A 50 5.48 -11.49 -4.89
C ASP A 50 4.78 -10.82 -3.70
N PRO A 51 5.48 -10.05 -2.84
CA PRO A 51 4.87 -9.29 -1.74
C PRO A 51 3.79 -8.31 -2.21
N PHE A 52 3.73 -8.00 -3.50
CA PHE A 52 2.75 -7.12 -4.12
C PHE A 52 1.56 -7.86 -4.75
N ASP A 53 1.55 -9.21 -4.71
CA ASP A 53 0.39 -9.98 -5.16
C ASP A 53 -0.78 -9.81 -4.19
N CYS A 54 -1.97 -9.59 -4.74
CA CYS A 54 -3.18 -9.55 -3.94
C CYS A 54 -3.65 -11.00 -3.66
N PRO A 55 -3.70 -11.45 -2.39
CA PRO A 55 -4.14 -12.80 -2.09
C PRO A 55 -5.60 -13.04 -2.52
N ALA A 56 -6.43 -11.99 -2.54
CA ALA A 56 -7.79 -12.08 -3.04
C ALA A 56 -7.86 -12.29 -4.56
N SER A 57 -6.95 -11.71 -5.36
CA SER A 57 -6.91 -12.01 -6.80
C SER A 57 -6.39 -13.43 -7.07
N ALA A 58 -5.44 -13.92 -6.27
CA ALA A 58 -4.99 -15.30 -6.37
C ALA A 58 -6.06 -16.32 -5.95
N ALA A 59 -6.90 -15.98 -4.97
CA ALA A 59 -7.94 -16.87 -4.44
C ALA A 59 -9.28 -16.82 -5.21
N PHE A 60 -9.61 -15.66 -5.80
CA PHE A 60 -10.93 -15.41 -6.40
C PHE A 60 -10.87 -14.83 -7.82
N GLY A 61 -9.68 -14.59 -8.37
CA GLY A 61 -9.50 -14.18 -9.76
C GLY A 61 -10.00 -15.27 -10.70
N ARG A 62 -10.91 -14.91 -11.59
CA ARG A 62 -11.35 -15.75 -12.70
C ARG A 62 -10.42 -15.58 -13.88
#